data_AF-A0A255GRD0-F1
#
_entry.id   AF-A0A255GRD0-F1
#
_cell.length_a   1.000
_cell.length_b   1.000
_cell.length_c   1.000
_cell.angle_alpha   90.00
_cell.angle_beta   90.00
_cell.angle_gamma   90.00
#
_symmetry.space_group_name_H-M   'P 1'
#
loop_
_entity.id
_entity.type
_entity.pdbx_description
1 polymer ?
#
loop_
_entity_poly.entity_id
_entity_poly.type
_entity_poly.pdbx_seq_one_letter_code
_entity_poly.pdbx_strand_id
1 'polypeptide(L)' 'MSETDKSEGELSYEAAREELVKVVQRLEAGGVSLAESLQLWERGEQLADTCQRWLDGARERVEKARAAREQQAAEAE' A
#
# COMPACT_ATOMS: atom_id res chain seq x y z
N MET A 1 -2.33 12.72 -13.61
CA MET A 1 -2.87 11.36 -13.43
C MET A 1 -1.67 10.47 -13.19
N SER A 2 -1.47 10.03 -11.94
CA SER A 2 -0.27 9.27 -11.54
C SER A 2 -0.41 7.83 -12.04
N GLU A 3 0.15 7.57 -13.22
CA GLU A 3 0.36 6.22 -13.75
C GLU A 3 1.85 5.90 -13.65
N THR A 4 2.32 5.57 -12.45
CA THR A 4 3.56 4.81 -12.25
C THR A 4 3.39 4.15 -10.90
N ASP A 5 3.01 2.88 -10.84
CA ASP A 5 3.96 1.81 -10.99
C ASP A 5 3.19 0.50 -11.28
N LYS A 6 3.51 -0.15 -12.40
CA LYS A 6 2.88 -1.39 -12.86
C LYS A 6 3.74 -2.56 -12.40
N SER A 7 3.32 -3.27 -11.35
CA SER A 7 3.49 -4.72 -11.32
C SER A 7 2.27 -5.33 -12.02
N GLU A 8 2.51 -6.02 -13.14
CA GLU A 8 1.46 -6.63 -13.99
C GLU A 8 0.70 -7.72 -13.22
N GLY A 9 -0.27 -7.30 -12.41
CA GLY A 9 -1.10 -8.18 -11.58
C GLY A 9 -1.49 -7.58 -10.23
N GLU A 10 -0.82 -6.54 -9.73
CA GLU A 10 -1.15 -5.93 -8.44
C GLU A 10 -1.92 -4.62 -8.59
N LEU A 11 -2.86 -4.39 -7.67
CA LEU A 11 -3.59 -3.14 -7.55
C LEU A 11 -2.60 -1.99 -7.28
N SER A 12 -2.83 -0.83 -7.89
CA SER A 12 -2.11 0.38 -7.50
C SER A 12 -2.39 0.72 -6.03
N TYR A 13 -1.48 1.45 -5.39
CA TYR A 13 -1.65 1.88 -3.99
C TYR A 13 -2.98 2.63 -3.79
N GLU A 14 -3.33 3.56 -4.68
CA GLU A 14 -4.56 4.34 -4.58
C GLU A 14 -5.81 3.46 -4.71
N ALA A 15 -5.80 2.50 -5.65
CA ALA A 15 -6.90 1.58 -5.85
C ALA A 15 -7.08 0.65 -4.65
N ALA A 16 -5.98 0.06 -4.16
CA ALA A 16 -5.97 -0.81 -2.98
C ALA A 16 -6.48 -0.05 -1.74
N ARG A 17 -6.01 1.19 -1.54
CA ARG A 17 -6.44 2.06 -0.44
C ARG A 17 -7.91 2.42 -0.55
N GLU A 18 -8.40 2.78 -1.73
CA GLU A 18 -9.82 3.12 -1.93
C GLU A 18 -10.72 1.91 -1.63
N GLU A 19 -10.35 0.73 -2.10
CA GLU A 19 -11.08 -0.50 -1.81
C GLU A 19 -11.05 -0.83 -0.32
N LEU A 20 -9.90 -0.67 0.34
CA LEU A 20 -9.76 -0.91 1.78
C LEU A 20 -10.69 0.01 2.60
N VAL A 21 -10.78 1.29 2.23
CA VAL A 21 -11.71 2.23 2.86
C VAL A 21 -13.16 1.76 2.72
N LYS A 22 -13.56 1.27 1.55
CA LYS A 22 -14.92 0.73 1.33
C LYS A 22 -15.19 -0.51 2.18
N VAL A 23 -14.21 -1.41 2.31
CA VAL A 23 -14.30 -2.59 3.17
C VAL A 23 -14.51 -2.19 4.63
N VAL A 24 -13.68 -1.28 5.15
CA VAL A 24 -13.78 -0.78 6.53
C VAL A 24 -15.14 -0.11 6.76
N GLN A 25 -15.57 0.76 5.86
CA GLN A 25 -16.89 1.41 5.98
C GLN A 25 -18.04 0.40 6.04
N ARG A 26 -17.97 -0.70 5.28
CA ARG A 26 -19.00 -1.75 5.29
C ARG A 26 -18.97 -2.58 6.58
N LEU A 27 -17.78 -2.83 7.13
CA LEU A 27 -17.64 -3.48 8.44
C LEU A 27 -18.19 -2.58 9.57
N GLU A 28 -17.85 -1.29 9.56
CA GLU A 28 -18.29 -0.31 10.56
C GLU A 28 -19.79 -0.03 10.52
N ALA A 29 -20.40 -0.03 9.32
CA ALA A 29 -21.84 0.14 9.17
C ALA A 29 -22.64 -0.99 9.84
N GLY A 30 -22.03 -2.18 10.01
CA GLY A 30 -22.69 -3.37 10.51
C GLY A 30 -23.81 -3.86 9.58
N GLY A 31 -24.72 -4.67 10.10
CA GLY A 31 -25.87 -5.20 9.33
C GLY A 31 -25.54 -6.31 8.32
N VAL A 32 -24.29 -6.76 8.28
CA VAL A 32 -23.85 -7.94 7.53
C VAL A 32 -23.77 -9.17 8.44
N SER A 33 -23.92 -10.37 7.86
CA SER A 33 -23.79 -11.62 8.62
C SER A 33 -22.34 -11.85 9.08
N LEU A 34 -22.14 -12.72 10.08
CA LEU A 34 -20.80 -13.09 10.56
C LEU A 34 -19.90 -13.62 9.42
N ALA A 35 -20.47 -14.46 8.54
CA ALA A 35 -19.73 -15.00 7.41
C ALA A 35 -19.27 -13.91 6.44
N GLU A 36 -20.15 -12.94 6.14
CA GLU A 36 -19.80 -11.78 5.31
C GLU A 36 -18.78 -10.86 6.00
N SER A 37 -18.89 -10.65 7.32
CA SER A 37 -17.90 -9.88 8.09
C SER A 37 -16.50 -10.50 8.01
N LEU A 38 -16.41 -11.84 8.05
CA LEU A 38 -15.14 -12.55 7.91
C LEU A 38 -14.55 -12.39 6.50
N GLN A 39 -15.38 -12.51 5.47
CA GLN A 39 -14.92 -12.30 4.09
C GLN A 39 -14.45 -10.85 3.84
N LEU A 40 -15.17 -9.87 4.38
CA LEU A 40 -14.76 -8.47 4.32
C LEU A 40 -13.43 -8.24 5.06
N TRP A 41 -13.28 -8.82 6.25
CA TRP A 41 -12.04 -8.73 7.01
C TRP A 41 -10.86 -9.35 6.24
N GLU A 42 -10.98 -10.57 5.73
CA GLU A 42 -9.92 -11.23 4.93
C GLU A 42 -9.52 -10.41 3.71
N ARG A 43 -10.51 -9.82 3.02
CA ARG A 43 -10.24 -8.89 1.91
C ARG A 43 -9.51 -7.63 2.38
N GLY A 44 -9.91 -7.08 3.51
CA GLY A 44 -9.26 -5.94 4.16
C GLY A 44 -7.78 -6.21 4.46
N GLU A 45 -7.46 -7.37 5.02
CA GLU A 45 -6.08 -7.77 5.31
C GLU A 45 -5.23 -7.85 4.03
N GLN A 46 -5.74 -8.48 2.96
CA GLN A 46 -5.04 -8.56 1.68
C GLN A 46 -4.76 -7.19 1.05
N LEU A 47 -5.71 -6.26 1.19
CA LEU A 47 -5.57 -4.88 0.72
C LEU A 47 -4.55 -4.11 1.56
N ALA A 48 -4.59 -4.28 2.89
CA ALA A 48 -3.63 -3.68 3.80
C ALA A 48 -2.19 -4.16 3.50
N ASP A 49 -1.99 -5.46 3.29
CA ASP A 49 -0.69 -6.03 2.89
C ASP A 49 -0.20 -5.46 1.57
N THR A 50 -1.10 -5.27 0.60
CA THR A 50 -0.75 -4.66 -0.68
C THR A 50 -0.33 -3.21 -0.50
N CYS A 51 -1.07 -2.42 0.27
CA CYS A 51 -0.71 -1.05 0.62
C CYS A 51 0.66 -0.98 1.34
N GLN A 52 0.92 -1.90 2.26
CA GLN A 52 2.17 -1.93 3.02
C GLN A 52 3.36 -2.21 2.10
N ARG A 53 3.25 -3.17 1.18
CA ARG A 53 4.30 -3.48 0.20
C ARG A 53 4.65 -2.28 -0.68
N TRP A 54 3.64 -1.51 -1.11
CA TRP A 54 3.85 -0.26 -1.84
C TRP A 54 4.64 0.77 -1.03
N LEU A 55 4.26 0.97 0.24
CA LEU A 55 4.92 1.93 1.13
C LEU A 55 6.35 1.52 1.46
N ASP A 56 6.60 0.23 1.67
CA ASP A 56 7.93 -0.31 1.93
C ASP A 56 8.86 -0.11 0.73
N GLY A 57 8.38 -0.42 -0.48
CA GLY A 57 9.13 -0.17 -1.71
C GLY A 57 9.44 1.31 -1.92
N ALA A 58 8.47 2.20 -1.64
CA ALA A 58 8.69 3.64 -1.70
C ALA A 58 9.74 4.10 -0.68
N ARG A 59 9.69 3.58 0.55
CA ARG A 59 10.66 3.88 1.60
C ARG A 59 12.06 3.46 1.21
N GLU A 60 12.23 2.23 0.72
CA GLU A 60 13.54 1.72 0.30
C GLU A 60 14.16 2.59 -0.80
N ARG A 61 13.36 3.05 -1.76
CA ARG A 61 13.83 3.96 -2.82
C ARG A 61 14.30 5.30 -2.28
N VAL A 62 13.60 5.86 -1.30
CA VAL A 62 13.98 7.11 -0.63
C VAL A 62 15.29 6.94 0.14
N GLU A 63 15.43 5.87 0.91
CA GLU A 63 16.65 5.59 1.67
C GLU A 63 17.86 5.39 0.75
N LYS A 64 17.72 4.63 -0.34
CA LYS A 64 18.78 4.48 -1.35
C LYS A 64 19.19 5.81 -1.97
N ALA A 65 18.22 6.66 -2.32
CA ALA A 65 18.51 7.98 -2.88
C ALA A 65 19.23 8.90 -1.87
N ARG A 66 18.88 8.80 -0.59
CA ARG A 66 19.53 9.54 0.50
C ARG A 66 20.98 9.08 0.69
N ALA A 67 21.21 7.78 0.79
CA ALA A 67 22.55 7.20 0.93
C ALA A 67 23.47 7.53 -0.25
N ALA A 68 22.94 7.47 -1.48
CA ALA A 68 23.71 7.84 -2.68
C ALA A 68 24.15 9.31 -2.67
N ARG A 69 23.31 10.23 -2.17
CA ARG A 69 23.67 11.65 -2.02
C ARG A 69 24.74 11.87 -0.95
N GLU A 70 24.66 11.13 0.16
CA GLU A 70 25.65 11.21 1.24
C GLU A 70 27.03 10.70 0.77
N GLN A 71 27.06 9.59 0.01
CA GLN A 71 28.30 9.09 -0.60
C GLN A 71 28.92 10.10 -1.58
N GLN A 72 28.11 10.68 -2.47
CA GLN A 72 28.59 11.71 -3.40
C GLN A 72 29.18 12.93 -2.69
N ALA A 73 28.60 13.33 -1.56
CA ALA A 73 29.13 14.45 -0.77
C ALA A 73 30.47 14.08 -0.11
N ALA A 74 30.62 12.85 0.39
CA ALA A 74 31.85 12.38 1.01
C ALA A 74 33.00 12.15 0.01
N GLU A 75 32.69 11.79 -1.24
CA GLU A 75 33.70 11.62 -2.31
C GLU A 75 34.17 12.95 -2.91
N ALA A 76 33.41 14.04 -2.71
CA ALA A 76 33.75 15.38 -3.20
C ALA A 76 34.63 16.18 -2.22
N GLU A 77 34.85 15.66 -1.02
CA GLU A 77 35.72 16.20 0.04
C GLU A 77 37.11 15.55 0.01
#